data_AF-A0A1R3X5L3-F1
#
_entry.id   AF-A0A1R3X5L3-F1
#
_cell.length_a   1.000
_cell.length_b   1.000
_cell.length_c   1.000
_cell.angle_alpha   90.00
_cell.angle_beta   90.00
_cell.angle_gamma   90.00
#
_symmetry.space_group_name_H-M   'P 1'
#
loop_
_entity.id
_entity.type
_entity.pdbx_description
1 polymer ?
#
loop_
_entity_poly.entity_id
_entity_poly.type
_entity_poly.pdbx_seq_one_letter_code
_entity_poly.pdbx_strand_id
1 'polypeptide(L)'
;MPKIPLPLSAEDLTIFVRALSEQLGGASPTHLTLMNMAARAAGYQNVQHMRSAHAAAQRLKRTVDELPANTRAVERALHHFDAEGRLKQWPSKRGVQTLALWVLWAALPAGQAMKEQEINDSLNRQHLFGDPATLRRTMIACHLLSRRNDGTDYRRVEQEPPADAKLLIRELGQRTRMRSMGPNNA
;
A
#
# COMPACT_ATOMS: atom_id res chain seq x y z
N MET A 1 13.94 -31.64 -3.61
CA MET A 1 13.44 -30.42 -4.27
C MET A 1 12.45 -29.74 -3.34
N PRO A 2 12.70 -28.50 -2.89
CA PRO A 2 11.69 -27.77 -2.12
C PRO A 2 10.50 -27.48 -3.05
N LYS A 3 9.32 -28.01 -2.71
CA LYS A 3 8.08 -27.69 -3.43
C LYS A 3 7.79 -26.22 -3.17
N ILE A 4 7.94 -25.39 -4.20
CA ILE A 4 7.50 -23.99 -4.13
C ILE A 4 5.98 -24.02 -3.92
N PRO A 5 5.45 -23.45 -2.83
CA PRO A 5 4.01 -23.44 -2.59
C PRO A 5 3.32 -22.62 -3.69
N LEU A 6 2.32 -23.22 -4.34
CA LEU A 6 1.48 -22.53 -5.32
C LEU A 6 0.28 -21.92 -4.59
N PRO A 7 0.17 -20.59 -4.47
CA PRO A 7 -0.99 -19.98 -3.82
C PRO A 7 -2.24 -20.14 -4.67
N LEU A 8 -3.36 -20.53 -4.04
CA LEU A 8 -4.69 -20.56 -4.63
C LEU A 8 -5.58 -19.61 -3.83
N SER A 9 -6.19 -18.64 -4.51
CA SER A 9 -7.14 -17.69 -3.93
C SER A 9 -8.39 -17.63 -4.80
N ALA A 10 -9.55 -17.50 -4.15
CA ALA A 10 -10.84 -17.35 -4.81
C ALA A 10 -11.56 -16.13 -4.25
N GLU A 11 -12.13 -15.30 -5.12
CA GLU A 11 -12.84 -14.08 -4.72
C GLU A 11 -14.14 -14.37 -3.96
N ASP A 12 -14.84 -15.45 -4.31
CA ASP A 12 -16.09 -15.88 -3.68
C ASP A 12 -16.07 -17.38 -3.35
N LEU A 13 -16.20 -17.69 -2.06
CA LEU A 13 -16.28 -19.06 -1.55
C LEU A 13 -17.46 -19.85 -2.16
N THR A 14 -18.59 -19.19 -2.37
CA THR A 14 -19.82 -19.79 -2.91
C THR A 14 -19.61 -20.24 -4.35
N ILE A 15 -19.02 -19.38 -5.18
CA ILE A 15 -18.73 -19.67 -6.58
C ILE A 15 -17.71 -20.80 -6.66
N PHE A 16 -16.64 -20.72 -5.86
CA PHE A 16 -15.61 -21.76 -5.78
C PHE A 16 -16.20 -23.12 -5.40
N VAL A 17 -17.03 -23.16 -4.35
CA VAL A 17 -17.64 -24.42 -3.90
C VAL A 17 -18.66 -24.97 -4.90
N ARG A 18 -19.39 -24.11 -5.63
CA ARG A 18 -20.29 -24.56 -6.71
C ARG A 18 -19.50 -25.24 -7.83
N ALA A 19 -18.45 -24.59 -8.34
CA ALA A 19 -17.58 -25.17 -9.35
C ALA A 19 -16.95 -26.48 -8.87
N LEU A 20 -16.50 -26.54 -7.62
CA LEU A 20 -15.97 -27.77 -7.02
C LEU A 20 -17.03 -28.88 -6.93
N SER A 21 -18.27 -28.54 -6.58
CA SER A 21 -19.37 -29.49 -6.49
C SER A 21 -19.69 -30.12 -7.85
N GLU A 22 -19.70 -29.32 -8.92
CA GLU A 22 -19.88 -29.80 -10.29
C GLU A 22 -18.79 -30.80 -10.71
N GLN A 23 -17.52 -30.54 -10.35
CA GLN A 23 -16.42 -31.46 -10.62
C GLN A 23 -16.53 -32.78 -9.84
N LEU A 24 -17.16 -32.76 -8.65
CA LEU A 24 -17.38 -33.95 -7.83
C LEU A 24 -18.61 -34.77 -8.28
N GLY A 25 -19.49 -34.19 -9.09
CA GLY A 25 -20.68 -34.86 -9.62
C GLY A 25 -21.54 -35.51 -8.52
N GLY A 26 -22.00 -36.74 -8.78
CA GLY A 26 -22.85 -37.48 -7.83
C GLY A 26 -22.20 -37.87 -6.50
N ALA A 27 -20.86 -37.74 -6.38
CA ALA A 27 -20.15 -37.94 -5.12
C ALA A 27 -20.09 -36.67 -4.25
N SER A 28 -20.63 -35.56 -4.75
CA SER A 28 -20.57 -34.27 -4.05
C SER A 28 -21.49 -34.26 -2.82
N PRO A 29 -20.97 -33.94 -1.62
CA PRO A 29 -21.83 -33.66 -0.48
C PRO A 29 -22.57 -32.33 -0.69
N THR A 30 -23.55 -32.04 0.17
CA THR A 30 -24.34 -30.81 0.02
C THR A 30 -23.47 -29.55 -0.02
N HIS A 31 -23.94 -28.52 -0.71
CA HIS A 31 -23.23 -27.25 -0.85
C HIS A 31 -22.78 -26.66 0.51
N LEU A 32 -23.65 -26.70 1.52
CA LEU A 32 -23.32 -26.24 2.87
C LEU A 32 -22.22 -27.08 3.52
N THR A 33 -22.26 -28.41 3.34
CA THR A 33 -21.23 -29.30 3.85
C THR A 33 -19.88 -28.98 3.21
N LEU A 34 -19.82 -28.79 1.89
CA LEU A 34 -18.59 -28.39 1.20
C LEU A 34 -18.07 -27.02 1.67
N MET A 35 -18.93 -26.02 1.86
CA MET A 35 -18.50 -24.73 2.42
C MET A 35 -17.89 -24.88 3.81
N ASN A 36 -18.46 -25.74 4.66
CA ASN A 36 -17.90 -26.02 5.99
C ASN A 36 -16.61 -26.85 5.93
N MET A 37 -16.43 -27.72 4.94
CA MET A 37 -15.15 -28.39 4.70
C MET A 37 -14.08 -27.39 4.28
N ALA A 38 -14.39 -26.50 3.33
CA ALA A 38 -13.48 -25.45 2.87
C ALA A 38 -13.09 -24.49 4.01
N ALA A 39 -14.07 -24.06 4.83
CA ALA A 39 -13.80 -23.21 6.00
C ALA A 39 -12.84 -23.89 7.00
N ARG A 40 -13.03 -25.19 7.27
CA ARG A 40 -12.13 -25.97 8.15
C ARG A 40 -10.75 -26.16 7.55
N ALA A 41 -10.64 -26.41 6.25
CA ALA A 41 -9.36 -26.48 5.56
C ALA A 41 -8.59 -25.14 5.62
N ALA A 42 -9.31 -24.02 5.67
CA ALA A 42 -8.74 -22.68 5.89
C ALA A 42 -8.50 -22.32 7.37
N GLY A 43 -8.73 -23.25 8.32
CA GLY A 43 -8.47 -23.05 9.75
C GLY A 43 -9.63 -22.48 10.57
N TYR A 44 -10.83 -22.34 10.00
CA TYR A 44 -12.02 -21.87 10.71
C TYR A 44 -12.90 -23.04 11.18
N GLN A 45 -13.70 -22.86 12.23
CA GLN A 45 -14.57 -23.94 12.72
C GLN A 45 -15.70 -24.30 11.73
N ASN A 46 -16.29 -23.30 11.07
CA ASN A 46 -17.35 -23.45 10.08
C ASN A 46 -17.46 -22.16 9.23
N VAL A 47 -18.34 -22.15 8.22
CA VAL A 47 -18.53 -20.99 7.34
C VAL A 47 -19.02 -19.74 8.08
N GLN A 48 -19.79 -19.90 9.16
CA GLN A 48 -20.29 -18.77 9.94
C GLN A 48 -19.17 -18.12 10.77
N HIS A 49 -18.29 -18.93 11.36
CA HIS A 49 -17.08 -18.45 12.03
C HIS A 49 -16.13 -17.74 11.06
N MET A 50 -15.96 -18.28 9.85
CA MET A 50 -15.19 -17.61 8.80
C MET A 50 -15.79 -16.25 8.42
N ARG A 51 -17.13 -16.19 8.23
CA ARG A 51 -17.84 -14.94 7.94
C ARG A 51 -17.72 -13.93 9.07
N SER A 52 -17.87 -14.33 10.33
CA SER A 52 -17.77 -13.42 11.47
C SER A 52 -16.34 -12.89 11.65
N ALA A 53 -15.33 -13.73 11.48
CA ALA A 53 -13.92 -13.33 11.50
C ALA A 53 -13.62 -12.32 10.37
N HIS A 54 -14.11 -12.58 9.16
CA HIS A 54 -13.95 -11.67 8.02
C HIS A 54 -14.66 -10.34 8.25
N ALA A 55 -15.91 -10.37 8.76
CA ALA A 55 -16.66 -9.16 9.10
C ALA A 55 -16.02 -8.36 10.24
N ALA A 56 -15.42 -9.03 11.23
CA ALA A 56 -14.65 -8.37 12.29
C ALA A 56 -13.39 -7.68 11.75
N ALA A 57 -12.63 -8.37 10.88
CA ALA A 57 -11.47 -7.79 10.22
C ALA A 57 -11.84 -6.59 9.34
N GLN A 58 -12.94 -6.66 8.58
CA GLN A 58 -13.44 -5.53 7.80
C GLN A 58 -13.88 -4.35 8.66
N ARG A 59 -14.57 -4.60 9.79
CA ARG A 59 -14.92 -3.53 10.74
C ARG A 59 -13.68 -2.86 11.31
N LEU A 60 -12.67 -3.64 11.72
CA LEU A 60 -11.42 -3.10 12.22
C LEU A 60 -10.72 -2.25 11.16
N LYS A 61 -10.63 -2.73 9.91
CA LYS A 61 -10.06 -1.97 8.80
C LYS A 61 -10.82 -0.65 8.59
N ARG A 62 -12.15 -0.70 8.54
CA ARG A 62 -13.00 0.49 8.42
C ARG A 62 -12.80 1.48 9.57
N THR A 63 -12.72 1.02 10.81
CA THR A 63 -12.46 1.92 11.95
C THR A 63 -11.11 2.61 11.86
N VAL A 64 -10.09 1.92 11.32
CA VAL A 64 -8.76 2.52 11.09
C VAL A 64 -8.82 3.57 9.98
N ASP A 65 -9.59 3.31 8.92
CA ASP A 65 -9.78 4.25 7.80
C ASP A 65 -10.63 5.48 8.18
N GLU A 66 -11.58 5.32 9.12
CA GLU A 66 -12.48 6.38 9.60
C GLU A 66 -11.90 7.24 10.75
N LEU A 67 -10.75 6.88 11.31
CA LEU A 67 -10.09 7.73 12.31
C LEU A 67 -9.73 9.09 11.67
N PRO A 68 -10.13 10.21 12.29
CA PRO A 68 -9.80 11.52 11.77
C PRO A 68 -8.28 11.70 11.79
N ALA A 69 -7.77 12.37 10.76
CA ALA A 69 -6.35 12.61 10.63
C ALA A 69 -5.81 13.39 11.84
N ASN A 70 -4.64 12.99 12.34
CA ASN A 70 -3.94 13.68 13.40
C ASN A 70 -3.26 14.94 12.86
N THR A 71 -3.98 16.06 12.91
CA THR A 71 -3.51 17.36 12.38
C THR A 71 -2.15 17.78 12.93
N ARG A 72 -1.85 17.49 14.21
CA ARG A 72 -0.54 17.81 14.82
C ARG A 72 0.61 17.02 14.19
N ALA A 73 0.38 15.76 13.83
CA ALA A 73 1.38 14.95 13.15
C ALA A 73 1.63 15.48 11.73
N VAL A 74 0.57 15.90 11.04
CA VAL A 74 0.63 16.51 9.70
C VAL A 74 1.39 17.84 9.73
N GLU A 75 1.07 18.75 10.66
CA GLU A 75 1.78 20.02 10.83
C GLU A 75 3.28 19.80 11.07
N ARG A 76 3.62 18.86 11.97
CA ARG A 76 5.02 18.50 12.22
C ARG A 76 5.72 17.98 10.97
N ALA A 77 5.04 17.19 10.14
CA ALA A 77 5.60 16.73 8.88
C ALA A 77 5.77 17.87 7.87
N LEU A 78 4.80 18.79 7.76
CA LEU A 78 4.85 19.94 6.85
C LEU A 78 6.11 20.82 7.05
N HIS A 79 6.60 20.97 8.28
CA HIS A 79 7.82 21.74 8.57
C HIS A 79 9.09 21.18 7.91
N HIS A 80 9.10 19.89 7.55
CA HIS A 80 10.23 19.25 6.85
C HIS A 80 10.23 19.54 5.34
N PHE A 81 9.14 20.05 4.78
CA PHE A 81 9.04 20.39 3.36
C PHE A 81 9.32 21.88 3.12
N ASP A 82 9.82 22.21 1.94
CA ASP A 82 9.97 23.59 1.48
C ASP A 82 8.65 24.14 0.88
N ALA A 83 8.71 25.37 0.37
CA ALA A 83 7.58 26.03 -0.28
C ALA A 83 7.18 25.35 -1.61
N GLU A 84 8.09 24.59 -2.22
CA GLU A 84 7.89 23.84 -3.47
C GLU A 84 7.38 22.40 -3.25
N GLY A 85 7.28 21.96 -1.98
CA GLY A 85 6.87 20.61 -1.62
C GLY A 85 8.00 19.57 -1.65
N ARG A 86 9.27 19.98 -1.66
CA ARG A 86 10.44 19.10 -1.56
C ARG A 86 10.84 18.87 -0.11
N LEU A 87 11.26 17.66 0.22
CA LEU A 87 11.74 17.30 1.54
C LEU A 87 13.14 17.91 1.79
N LYS A 88 13.24 18.88 2.69
CA LYS A 88 14.48 19.63 2.97
C LYS A 88 15.54 18.78 3.66
N GLN A 89 15.12 17.96 4.62
CA GLN A 89 15.99 17.12 5.43
C GLN A 89 15.27 15.83 5.83
N TRP A 90 16.03 14.76 6.03
CA TRP A 90 15.49 13.50 6.50
C TRP A 90 15.06 13.62 7.98
N PRO A 91 13.78 13.39 8.33
CA PRO A 91 13.32 13.53 9.72
C PRO A 91 13.97 12.48 10.64
N SER A 92 14.23 12.82 11.90
CA SER A 92 14.76 11.86 12.90
C SER A 92 13.67 10.97 13.51
N LYS A 93 12.41 11.46 13.56
CA LYS A 93 11.29 10.74 14.17
C LYS A 93 10.59 9.83 13.17
N ARG A 94 10.48 8.53 13.49
CA ARG A 94 9.91 7.50 12.61
C ARG A 94 8.50 7.83 12.09
N GLY A 95 7.61 8.36 12.93
CA GLY A 95 6.26 8.76 12.48
C GLY A 95 6.29 9.84 11.39
N VAL A 96 7.22 10.80 11.49
CA VAL A 96 7.38 11.86 10.49
C VAL A 96 8.07 11.33 9.23
N GLN A 97 9.03 10.42 9.38
CA GLN A 97 9.63 9.71 8.25
C GLN A 97 8.56 8.99 7.42
N THR A 98 7.71 8.19 8.07
CA THR A 98 6.64 7.45 7.38
C THR A 98 5.72 8.39 6.61
N LEU A 99 5.27 9.50 7.21
CA LEU A 99 4.44 10.50 6.53
C LEU A 99 5.17 11.13 5.34
N ALA A 100 6.45 11.47 5.49
CA ALA A 100 7.25 12.02 4.39
C ALA A 100 7.41 11.01 3.24
N LEU A 101 7.57 9.72 3.53
CA LEU A 101 7.64 8.67 2.51
C LEU A 101 6.35 8.53 1.70
N TRP A 102 5.18 8.75 2.32
CA TRP A 102 3.91 8.74 1.59
C TRP A 102 3.80 9.88 0.57
N VAL A 103 4.37 11.05 0.87
CA VAL A 103 4.44 12.17 -0.08
C VAL A 103 5.33 11.79 -1.28
N LEU A 104 6.50 11.19 -1.01
CA LEU A 104 7.40 10.71 -2.05
C LEU A 104 6.75 9.61 -2.89
N TRP A 105 6.06 8.66 -2.24
CA TRP A 105 5.32 7.58 -2.88
C TRP A 105 4.24 8.11 -3.85
N ALA A 106 3.49 9.14 -3.44
CA ALA A 106 2.46 9.75 -4.27
C ALA A 106 3.02 10.42 -5.54
N ALA A 107 4.28 10.85 -5.51
CA ALA A 107 4.97 11.45 -6.65
C ALA A 107 5.55 10.41 -7.64
N LEU A 108 5.58 9.12 -7.28
CA LEU A 108 6.07 8.06 -8.15
C LEU A 108 5.00 7.59 -9.14
N PRO A 109 5.38 7.16 -10.36
CA PRO A 109 4.43 6.66 -11.35
C PRO A 109 3.74 5.39 -10.86
N ALA A 110 2.41 5.35 -11.04
CA ALA A 110 1.57 4.20 -10.70
C ALA A 110 1.77 3.08 -11.73
N GLY A 111 1.86 1.83 -11.27
CA GLY A 111 1.89 0.65 -12.15
C GLY A 111 3.10 0.54 -13.10
N GLN A 112 4.10 1.43 -12.99
CA GLN A 112 5.26 1.43 -13.87
C GLN A 112 6.47 0.78 -13.19
N ALA A 113 7.17 -0.08 -13.94
CA ALA A 113 8.49 -0.57 -13.57
C ALA A 113 9.55 0.51 -13.85
N MET A 114 10.39 0.77 -12.86
CA MET A 114 11.50 1.72 -12.94
C MET A 114 12.84 1.02 -12.74
N LYS A 115 13.83 1.43 -13.52
CA LYS A 115 15.25 1.15 -13.27
C LYS A 115 15.72 1.98 -12.07
N GLU A 116 16.83 1.56 -11.46
CA GLU A 116 17.42 2.26 -10.32
C GLU A 116 17.68 3.76 -10.60
N GLN A 117 18.12 4.09 -11.81
CA GLN A 117 18.35 5.48 -12.21
C GLN A 117 17.05 6.28 -12.24
N GLU A 118 15.98 5.74 -12.83
CA GLU A 118 14.68 6.41 -12.96
C GLU A 118 14.01 6.67 -11.59
N ILE A 119 14.12 5.71 -10.65
CA ILE A 119 13.63 5.90 -9.28
C ILE A 119 14.50 6.93 -8.53
N ASN A 120 15.82 6.90 -8.70
CA ASN A 120 16.71 7.88 -8.09
C ASN A 120 16.39 9.29 -8.60
N ASP A 121 16.21 9.47 -9.91
CA ASP A 121 15.86 10.75 -10.53
C ASP A 121 14.50 11.25 -10.05
N SER A 122 13.53 10.34 -9.92
CA SER A 122 12.21 10.67 -9.38
C SER A 122 12.28 11.12 -7.93
N LEU A 123 13.07 10.45 -7.09
CA LEU A 123 13.26 10.85 -5.69
C LEU A 123 14.07 12.14 -5.57
N ASN A 124 15.14 12.32 -6.36
CA ASN A 124 15.99 13.51 -6.36
C ASN A 124 15.21 14.79 -6.68
N ARG A 125 14.14 14.71 -7.47
CA ARG A 125 13.24 15.86 -7.73
C ARG A 125 12.37 16.25 -6.54
N GLN A 126 12.29 15.40 -5.51
CA GLN A 126 11.38 15.55 -4.38
C GLN A 126 12.09 15.77 -3.03
N HIS A 127 13.42 15.84 -3.01
CA HIS A 127 14.19 16.12 -1.78
C HIS A 127 15.46 16.93 -2.05
N LEU A 128 16.06 17.51 -0.99
CA LEU A 128 17.20 18.43 -1.10
C LEU A 128 18.52 17.92 -0.50
N PHE A 129 18.51 16.78 0.19
CA PHE A 129 19.69 16.26 0.90
C PHE A 129 20.51 15.23 0.11
N GLY A 130 20.14 14.92 -1.13
CA GLY A 130 20.97 14.14 -2.06
C GLY A 130 21.19 12.67 -1.69
N ASP A 131 20.31 12.06 -0.90
CA ASP A 131 20.40 10.64 -0.53
C ASP A 131 19.11 9.87 -0.90
N PRO A 132 18.89 9.60 -2.21
CA PRO A 132 17.77 8.77 -2.65
C PRO A 132 17.92 7.30 -2.22
N ALA A 133 19.14 6.85 -1.88
CA ALA A 133 19.39 5.47 -1.49
C ALA A 133 18.78 5.16 -0.11
N THR A 134 18.93 6.06 0.86
CA THR A 134 18.23 5.95 2.15
C THR A 134 16.72 5.92 1.96
N LEU A 135 16.18 6.82 1.15
CA LEU A 135 14.73 6.86 0.84
C LEU A 135 14.24 5.54 0.25
N ARG A 136 14.89 5.00 -0.78
CA ARG A 136 14.52 3.70 -1.38
C ARG A 136 14.55 2.57 -0.36
N ARG A 137 15.63 2.44 0.42
CA ARG A 137 15.76 1.39 1.43
C ARG A 137 14.65 1.46 2.47
N THR A 138 14.32 2.66 2.94
CA THR A 138 13.24 2.83 3.92
C THR A 138 11.86 2.58 3.30
N MET A 139 11.62 3.01 2.06
CA MET A 139 10.35 2.73 1.37
C MET A 139 10.14 1.23 1.14
N ILE A 140 11.19 0.46 0.83
CA ILE A 140 11.11 -1.01 0.74
C ILE A 140 10.80 -1.62 2.11
N ALA A 141 11.51 -1.19 3.16
CA ALA A 141 11.24 -1.66 4.53
C ALA A 141 9.81 -1.34 5.00
N CYS A 142 9.22 -0.24 4.49
CA CYS A 142 7.83 0.15 4.75
C CYS A 142 6.83 -0.44 3.75
N HIS A 143 7.24 -1.33 2.84
CA HIS A 143 6.39 -1.94 1.81
C HIS A 143 5.69 -0.94 0.88
N LEU A 144 6.27 0.26 0.70
CA LEU A 144 5.81 1.29 -0.23
C LEU A 144 6.40 1.10 -1.64
N LEU A 145 7.58 0.48 -1.71
CA LEU A 145 8.26 0.08 -2.93
C LEU A 145 8.57 -1.41 -2.89
N SER A 146 8.48 -2.06 -4.04
CA SER A 146 9.05 -3.38 -4.29
C SER A 146 10.19 -3.28 -5.30
N ARG A 147 11.08 -4.28 -5.28
CA ARG A 147 12.15 -4.46 -6.25
C ARG A 147 12.41 -5.95 -6.44
N ARG A 148 13.01 -6.34 -7.56
CA ARG A 148 13.56 -7.69 -7.73
C ARG A 148 14.82 -7.89 -6.88
N ASN A 149 15.13 -9.15 -6.60
CA ASN A 149 16.29 -9.54 -5.79
C ASN A 149 17.63 -9.16 -6.42
N ASP A 150 17.66 -9.01 -7.75
CA ASP A 150 18.81 -8.50 -8.51
C ASP A 150 19.00 -6.98 -8.41
N GLY A 151 18.14 -6.29 -7.65
CA GLY A 151 18.20 -4.84 -7.48
C GLY A 151 17.52 -4.04 -8.59
N THR A 152 16.82 -4.69 -9.52
CA THR A 152 16.12 -4.05 -10.64
C THR A 152 14.60 -4.00 -10.43
N ASP A 153 13.86 -3.47 -11.40
CA ASP A 153 12.38 -3.51 -11.45
C ASP A 153 11.72 -2.90 -10.19
N TYR A 154 12.11 -1.65 -9.88
CA TYR A 154 11.48 -0.89 -8.80
C TYR A 154 10.04 -0.59 -9.17
N ARG A 155 9.10 -0.91 -8.28
CA ARG A 155 7.67 -0.63 -8.49
C ARG A 155 7.05 0.00 -7.27
N ARG A 156 6.16 0.96 -7.53
CA ARG A 156 5.25 1.46 -6.51
C ARG A 156 4.31 0.34 -6.10
N VAL A 157 4.22 0.07 -4.80
CA VAL A 157 3.20 -0.84 -4.26
C VAL A 157 1.93 -0.02 -4.10
N GLU A 158 0.88 -0.37 -4.84
CA GLU A 158 -0.42 0.31 -4.77
C GLU A 158 -1.12 -0.06 -3.46
N GLN A 159 -1.33 0.95 -2.62
CA GLN A 159 -2.02 0.82 -1.35
C GLN A 159 -2.60 2.17 -0.94
N GLU A 160 -3.63 2.12 -0.10
CA GLU A 160 -4.31 3.33 0.37
C GLU A 160 -3.47 4.04 1.43
N PRO A 161 -3.12 5.34 1.24
CA PRO A 161 -2.43 6.09 2.27
C PRO A 161 -3.32 6.30 3.51
N PRO A 162 -2.76 6.27 4.74
CA PRO A 162 -3.48 6.63 5.95
C PRO A 162 -4.07 8.05 5.89
N ALA A 163 -5.09 8.35 6.70
CA ALA A 163 -5.76 9.66 6.73
C ALA A 163 -4.77 10.85 6.85
N ASP A 164 -3.80 10.75 7.77
CA ASP A 164 -2.73 11.74 7.96
C ASP A 164 -1.91 11.97 6.69
N ALA A 165 -1.56 10.88 6.00
CA ALA A 165 -0.79 10.93 4.77
C ALA A 165 -1.62 11.54 3.64
N LYS A 166 -2.91 11.19 3.51
CA LYS A 166 -3.83 11.79 2.52
C LYS A 166 -3.91 13.31 2.68
N LEU A 167 -4.05 13.81 3.92
CA LEU A 167 -4.04 15.25 4.19
C LEU A 167 -2.71 15.89 3.80
N LEU A 168 -1.59 15.31 4.22
CA LEU A 168 -0.27 15.84 3.89
C LEU A 168 -0.01 15.87 2.37
N ILE A 169 -0.37 14.80 1.66
CA ILE A 169 -0.27 14.72 0.19
C ILE A 169 -1.13 15.81 -0.46
N ARG A 170 -2.35 16.05 0.02
CA ARG A 170 -3.23 17.10 -0.51
C ARG A 170 -2.61 18.49 -0.34
N GLU A 171 -2.09 18.80 0.84
CA GLU A 171 -1.49 20.10 1.13
C GLU A 171 -0.22 20.35 0.30
N LEU A 172 0.67 19.36 0.20
CA LEU A 172 1.91 19.49 -0.57
C LEU A 172 1.67 19.40 -2.08
N GLY A 173 0.66 18.66 -2.52
CA GLY A 173 0.27 18.59 -3.92
C GLY A 173 -0.11 19.95 -4.51
N GLN A 174 -0.68 20.86 -3.70
CA GLN A 174 -0.94 22.24 -4.12
C GLN A 174 0.36 23.00 -4.38
N ARG A 175 1.36 22.87 -3.49
CA ARG A 175 2.69 23.49 -3.64
C ARG A 175 3.42 22.99 -4.88
N THR A 176 3.38 21.67 -5.12
CA THR A 176 4.01 21.06 -6.29
C THR A 176 3.35 21.49 -7.60
N ARG A 177 2.01 21.66 -7.62
CA ARG A 177 1.30 22.19 -8.79
C ARG A 177 1.69 23.63 -9.09
N MET A 178 1.80 24.48 -8.07
CA MET A 178 2.28 25.86 -8.24
C MET A 178 3.71 25.90 -8.80
N ARG A 179 4.59 24.99 -8.38
CA ARG A 179 5.93 24.84 -8.97
C ARG A 179 5.90 24.49 -10.46
N SER A 180 5.02 23.58 -10.87
CA SER A 180 4.87 23.22 -12.30
C SER A 180 4.23 24.32 -13.15
N MET A 181 3.54 25.27 -12.53
CA MET A 181 2.91 26.44 -13.17
C MET A 181 3.76 27.72 -13.04
N GLY A 182 5.10 27.61 -13.03
CA GLY A 182 6.02 28.75 -12.88
C GLY A 182 5.62 30.00 -13.70
N PRO A 183 5.99 31.20 -13.22
CA PRO A 183 5.28 32.45 -13.48
C PRO A 183 5.10 32.70 -14.98
N ASN A 184 3.84 32.87 -15.38
CA ASN A 184 3.54 33.48 -16.67
C ASN A 184 4.16 34.89 -16.67
N ASN A 185 5.01 35.13 -17.64
CA ASN A 185 5.74 36.37 -17.89
C ASN A 185 4.79 37.59 -17.75
N ALA A 186 5.08 38.48 -16.80
CA ALA A 186 4.54 39.83 -16.73
C ALA A 186 5.64 40.78 -16.24
#